data_AF-A0A929RZ06-F1
#
_entry.id   AF-A0A929RZ06-F1
#
_cell.length_a   1.000
_cell.length_b   1.000
_cell.length_c   1.000
_cell.angle_alpha   90.00
_cell.angle_beta   90.00
_cell.angle_gamma   90.00
#
_symmetry.space_group_name_H-M   'P 1'
#
loop_
_entity.id
_entity.type
_entity.pdbx_description
1 polymer ?
#
loop_
_entity_poly.entity_id
_entity_poly.type
_entity_poly.pdbx_seq_one_letter_code
_entity_poly.pdbx_strand_id
1 'polypeptide(L)'
;MSALKKHNPRIESRLTTFLQANDAIGLYNYLLQLSNAEFRTAGFLLGDKLLSSLSRESYWHCFITIVPKKPKAFLGTFLKAIPNHFALALKEIEEYAQVASPIDKNKLLVTLLPTLSDPQEIEWILNLYYDEDSHKRVKLLLNFNTLPIYYCIFQSLRKMDHQIQALREYSIILMRKGDHLSFNLAGIIQSYFGLNALPGTFSLRLETYELNRLETYEGFQKIITT
;
A
#
# COMPACT_ATOMS: atom_id res chain seq x y z
N MET A 1 30.10 11.62 11.50
CA MET A 1 29.17 10.75 10.75
C MET A 1 30.00 9.86 9.83
N SER A 2 30.01 8.53 10.01
CA SER A 2 30.76 7.66 9.09
C SER A 2 30.00 7.49 7.77
N ALA A 3 30.70 7.67 6.65
CA ALA A 3 30.17 7.43 5.31
C ALA A 3 29.61 6.01 5.19
N LEU A 4 28.42 5.87 4.60
CA LEU A 4 27.80 4.58 4.32
C LEU A 4 28.61 3.87 3.23
N LYS A 5 29.27 2.77 3.59
CA LYS A 5 29.94 1.92 2.60
C LYS A 5 28.88 1.08 1.89
N LYS A 6 28.59 1.42 0.63
CA LYS A 6 27.58 0.71 -0.20
C LYS A 6 28.05 -0.65 -0.72
N HIS A 7 29.31 -1.02 -0.46
CA HIS A 7 29.92 -2.26 -0.92
C HIS A 7 30.78 -2.86 0.20
N ASN A 8 30.46 -4.07 0.62
CA ASN A 8 31.26 -4.88 1.54
C ASN A 8 31.10 -6.36 1.16
N PRO A 9 32.04 -6.95 0.40
CA PRO A 9 31.86 -8.27 -0.19
C PRO A 9 31.79 -9.38 0.87
N ARG A 10 32.43 -9.19 2.03
CA ARG A 10 32.37 -10.16 3.14
C ARG A 10 30.97 -10.20 3.76
N ILE A 11 30.37 -9.02 4.01
CA ILE A 11 29.01 -8.94 4.53
C ILE A 11 28.04 -9.47 3.49
N GLU A 12 28.15 -9.04 2.23
CA GLU A 12 27.28 -9.50 1.15
C GLU A 12 27.32 -11.03 0.99
N SER A 13 28.52 -11.62 0.93
CA SER A 13 28.68 -13.07 0.85
C SER A 13 27.99 -13.80 2.00
N ARG A 14 28.13 -13.30 3.24
CA ARG A 14 27.48 -13.92 4.41
C ARG A 14 25.96 -13.76 4.40
N LEU A 15 25.44 -12.59 4.04
CA LEU A 15 24.01 -12.38 3.89
C LEU A 15 23.43 -13.33 2.83
N THR A 16 24.09 -13.45 1.67
CA THR A 16 23.69 -14.36 0.61
C THR A 16 23.70 -15.82 1.07
N THR A 17 24.69 -16.26 1.86
CA THR A 17 24.71 -17.63 2.41
C THR A 17 23.46 -17.92 3.24
N PHE A 18 23.09 -17.03 4.17
CA PHE A 18 21.88 -17.24 4.99
C PHE A 18 20.60 -17.25 4.14
N LEU A 19 20.52 -16.33 3.17
CA LEU A 19 19.36 -16.22 2.29
C LEU A 19 19.20 -17.45 1.38
N GLN A 20 20.28 -17.96 0.79
CA GLN A 20 20.28 -19.18 -0.02
C GLN A 20 19.94 -20.43 0.79
N ALA A 21 20.37 -20.48 2.06
CA ALA A 21 20.03 -21.55 2.99
C ALA A 21 18.59 -21.42 3.56
N ASN A 22 17.86 -20.35 3.20
CA ASN A 22 16.57 -19.99 3.80
C ASN A 22 16.61 -19.93 5.35
N ASP A 23 17.75 -19.54 5.91
CA ASP A 23 18.01 -19.50 7.35
C ASP A 23 17.73 -18.08 7.91
N ALA A 24 16.45 -17.75 8.06
CA ALA A 24 16.03 -16.44 8.55
C ALA A 24 16.45 -16.18 10.01
N ILE A 25 16.55 -17.22 10.84
CA ILE A 25 16.97 -17.11 12.24
C ILE A 25 18.47 -16.84 12.32
N GLY A 26 19.28 -17.56 11.56
CA GLY A 26 20.71 -17.32 11.44
C GLY A 26 21.02 -15.94 10.89
N LEU A 27 20.27 -15.50 9.86
CA LEU A 27 20.36 -14.14 9.33
C LEU A 27 20.09 -13.09 10.41
N TYR A 28 19.01 -13.25 11.20
CA TYR A 28 18.68 -12.34 12.30
C TYR A 28 19.80 -12.26 13.33
N ASN A 29 20.30 -13.41 13.78
CA ASN A 29 21.35 -13.48 14.80
C ASN A 29 22.65 -12.84 14.32
N TYR A 30 23.03 -13.09 13.07
CA TYR A 30 24.19 -12.46 12.45
C TYR A 30 24.04 -10.94 12.38
N LEU A 31 22.89 -10.43 11.95
CA LEU A 31 22.61 -8.99 11.86
C LEU A 31 22.74 -8.30 13.22
N LEU A 32 22.38 -8.95 14.32
CA LEU A 32 22.51 -8.39 15.67
C LEU A 32 23.97 -8.31 16.18
N GLN A 33 24.88 -9.10 15.61
CA GLN A 33 26.29 -9.11 16.00
C GLN A 33 27.12 -8.04 15.27
N LEU A 34 26.56 -7.41 14.24
CA LEU A 34 27.25 -6.39 13.45
C LEU A 34 27.43 -5.09 14.25
N SER A 35 28.54 -4.40 14.02
CA SER A 35 28.69 -3.03 14.48
C SER A 35 27.67 -2.09 13.81
N ASN A 36 27.42 -0.91 14.38
CA ASN A 36 26.48 0.07 13.80
C ASN A 36 26.82 0.48 12.35
N ALA A 37 28.09 0.46 11.96
CA ALA A 37 28.51 0.77 10.59
C ALA A 37 28.24 -0.40 9.63
N GLU A 38 28.50 -1.63 10.08
CA GLU A 38 28.26 -2.85 9.31
C GLU A 38 26.76 -3.14 9.20
N PHE A 39 25.98 -2.93 10.26
CA PHE A 39 24.52 -3.09 10.24
C PHE A 39 23.86 -2.16 9.21
N ARG A 40 24.29 -0.89 9.15
CA ARG A 40 23.82 0.05 8.11
C ARG A 40 24.21 -0.42 6.70
N THR A 41 25.42 -0.97 6.53
CA THR A 41 25.88 -1.54 5.26
C THR A 41 25.05 -2.76 4.86
N ALA A 42 24.79 -3.67 5.79
CA ALA A 42 23.96 -4.85 5.60
C ALA A 42 22.51 -4.47 5.26
N GLY A 43 21.94 -3.49 5.95
CA GLY A 43 20.60 -2.96 5.65
C GLY A 43 20.51 -2.37 4.24
N PHE A 44 21.55 -1.65 3.79
CA PHE A 44 21.62 -1.16 2.41
C PHE A 44 21.64 -2.32 1.41
N LEU A 45 22.55 -3.30 1.58
CA LEU A 45 22.67 -4.45 0.68
C LEU A 45 21.39 -5.29 0.62
N LEU A 46 20.78 -5.55 1.78
CA LEU A 46 19.52 -6.29 1.86
C LEU A 46 18.38 -5.57 1.12
N GLY A 47 18.17 -4.29 1.43
CA GLY A 47 17.02 -3.53 0.93
C GLY A 47 17.12 -3.14 -0.55
N ASP A 48 18.32 -2.89 -1.08
CA ASP A 48 18.49 -2.42 -2.47
C ASP A 48 18.76 -3.56 -3.47
N LYS A 49 19.19 -4.75 -3.00
CA LYS A 49 19.62 -5.83 -3.90
C LYS A 49 19.15 -7.20 -3.48
N LEU A 50 19.51 -7.64 -2.27
CA LEU A 50 19.45 -9.07 -1.95
C LEU A 50 18.02 -9.56 -1.71
N LEU A 51 17.20 -8.82 -0.94
CA LEU A 51 15.83 -9.23 -0.66
C LEU A 51 15.00 -9.30 -1.94
N SER A 52 15.14 -8.31 -2.82
CA SER A 52 14.48 -8.22 -4.13
C SER A 52 14.78 -9.40 -5.07
N SER A 53 15.89 -10.10 -4.85
CA SER A 53 16.31 -11.24 -5.69
C SER A 53 15.80 -12.60 -5.22
N LEU A 54 15.12 -12.65 -4.08
CA LEU A 54 14.60 -13.90 -3.51
C LEU A 54 13.38 -14.41 -4.25
N SER A 55 13.09 -15.70 -4.09
CA SER A 55 11.74 -16.18 -4.36
C SER A 55 10.76 -15.51 -3.39
N ARG A 56 9.48 -15.49 -3.78
CA ARG A 56 8.41 -14.94 -2.94
C ARG A 56 8.35 -15.62 -1.58
N GLU A 57 8.41 -16.95 -1.55
CA GLU A 57 8.30 -17.73 -0.32
C GLU A 57 9.46 -17.41 0.64
N SER A 58 10.69 -17.37 0.13
CA SER A 58 11.88 -17.05 0.94
C SER A 58 11.85 -15.62 1.47
N TYR A 59 11.38 -14.66 0.65
CA TYR A 59 11.21 -13.28 1.08
C TYR A 59 10.25 -13.18 2.27
N TRP A 60 9.05 -13.76 2.15
CA TRP A 60 8.02 -13.67 3.19
C TRP A 60 8.38 -14.47 4.45
N HIS A 61 9.04 -15.62 4.29
CA HIS A 61 9.62 -16.35 5.42
C HIS A 61 10.59 -15.48 6.23
N CYS A 62 11.50 -14.76 5.54
CA CYS A 62 12.41 -13.82 6.18
C CYS A 62 11.65 -12.66 6.83
N PHE A 63 10.66 -12.09 6.14
CA PHE A 63 9.86 -10.97 6.63
C PHE A 63 9.18 -11.31 7.97
N ILE A 64 8.43 -12.41 8.02
CA ILE A 64 7.68 -12.85 9.21
C ILE A 64 8.59 -13.26 10.36
N THR A 65 9.74 -13.87 10.05
CA THR A 65 10.68 -14.30 11.09
C THR A 65 11.43 -13.13 11.71
N ILE A 66 11.80 -12.12 10.92
CA ILE A 66 12.75 -11.07 11.32
C ILE A 66 12.04 -9.78 11.74
N VAL A 67 11.09 -9.30 10.96
CA VAL A 67 10.52 -7.95 11.12
C VAL A 67 9.78 -7.79 12.46
N PRO A 68 8.91 -8.74 12.90
CA PRO A 68 8.21 -8.61 14.18
C PRO A 68 9.13 -8.50 15.40
N LYS A 69 10.33 -9.07 15.36
CA LYS A 69 11.27 -9.07 16.50
C LYS A 69 11.83 -7.66 16.78
N LYS A 70 12.04 -6.84 15.75
CA LYS A 70 12.61 -5.49 15.88
C LYS A 70 12.18 -4.58 14.70
N PRO A 71 10.90 -4.19 14.60
CA PRO A 71 10.37 -3.51 13.42
C PRO A 71 11.07 -2.18 13.13
N LYS A 72 11.47 -1.43 14.18
CA LYS A 72 12.25 -0.18 14.03
C LYS A 72 13.57 -0.35 13.28
N ALA A 73 14.17 -1.54 13.31
CA ALA A 73 15.44 -1.82 12.66
C ALA A 73 15.28 -2.42 11.27
N PHE A 74 14.23 -3.22 11.04
CA PHE A 74 14.13 -4.07 9.85
C PHE A 74 13.01 -3.68 8.89
N LEU A 75 11.89 -3.14 9.37
CA LEU A 75 10.70 -2.93 8.53
C LEU A 75 11.03 -2.10 7.29
N GLY A 76 11.64 -0.93 7.46
CA GLY A 76 11.97 -0.06 6.32
C GLY A 76 12.91 -0.70 5.29
N THR A 77 13.82 -1.59 5.72
CA THR A 77 14.70 -2.34 4.82
C THR A 77 13.91 -3.34 3.98
N PHE A 78 12.99 -4.08 4.60
CA PHE A 78 12.18 -5.08 3.91
C PHE A 78 11.13 -4.44 2.99
N LEU A 79 10.49 -3.35 3.43
CA LEU A 79 9.48 -2.63 2.64
C LEU A 79 9.99 -2.22 1.25
N LYS A 80 11.29 -1.92 1.10
CA LYS A 80 11.89 -1.60 -0.21
C LYS A 80 11.75 -2.71 -1.25
N ALA A 81 11.79 -3.98 -0.81
CA ALA A 81 11.76 -5.14 -1.71
C ALA A 81 10.34 -5.68 -1.94
N ILE A 82 9.37 -5.34 -1.07
CA ILE A 82 7.98 -5.81 -1.14
C ILE A 82 7.35 -5.72 -2.53
N PRO A 83 7.50 -4.62 -3.31
CA PRO A 83 6.86 -4.51 -4.62
C PRO A 83 7.19 -5.67 -5.57
N ASN A 84 8.33 -6.33 -5.41
CA ASN A 84 8.77 -7.45 -6.24
C ASN A 84 8.22 -8.82 -5.79
N HIS A 85 7.59 -8.90 -4.62
CA HIS A 85 7.21 -10.16 -3.98
C HIS A 85 5.72 -10.24 -3.63
N PHE A 86 4.92 -9.27 -4.07
CA PHE A 86 3.49 -9.29 -3.78
C PHE A 86 2.72 -10.27 -4.70
N ALA A 87 1.75 -10.96 -4.11
CA ALA A 87 0.58 -11.53 -4.77
C ALA A 87 -0.52 -11.73 -3.72
N LEU A 88 -1.77 -11.80 -4.18
CA LEU A 88 -2.97 -11.95 -3.36
C LEU A 88 -2.90 -13.11 -2.33
N ALA A 89 -3.54 -12.88 -1.18
CA ALA A 89 -3.88 -13.86 -0.15
C ALA A 89 -2.70 -14.53 0.57
N LEU A 90 -1.64 -13.79 0.86
CA LEU A 90 -0.55 -14.28 1.68
C LEU A 90 -0.96 -14.32 3.15
N LYS A 91 -1.02 -15.54 3.69
CA LYS A 91 -1.12 -15.85 5.13
C LYS A 91 -0.14 -15.02 5.96
N GLU A 92 1.03 -14.70 5.39
CA GLU A 92 2.07 -13.90 6.02
C GLU A 92 1.62 -12.46 6.29
N ILE A 93 0.82 -11.85 5.40
CA ILE A 93 0.29 -10.51 5.65
C ILE A 93 -0.69 -10.54 6.82
N GLU A 94 -1.53 -11.58 6.90
CA GLU A 94 -2.44 -11.80 8.03
C GLU A 94 -1.67 -12.05 9.33
N GLU A 95 -0.66 -12.94 9.30
CA GLU A 95 0.21 -13.22 10.44
C GLU A 95 0.93 -11.96 10.93
N TYR A 96 1.45 -11.14 10.01
CA TYR A 96 2.06 -9.87 10.36
C TYR A 96 1.05 -8.90 10.95
N ALA A 97 -0.16 -8.83 10.38
CA ALA A 97 -1.22 -7.96 10.88
C ALA A 97 -1.61 -8.29 12.32
N GLN A 98 -1.49 -9.53 12.78
CA GLN A 98 -1.77 -9.90 14.18
C GLN A 98 -0.74 -9.36 15.17
N VAL A 99 0.52 -9.18 14.74
CA VAL A 99 1.62 -8.80 15.65
C VAL A 99 2.12 -7.36 15.45
N ALA A 100 1.77 -6.71 14.34
CA ALA A 100 2.25 -5.39 13.99
C ALA A 100 1.54 -4.26 14.76
N SER A 101 2.31 -3.23 15.13
CA SER A 101 1.75 -2.00 15.69
C SER A 101 0.94 -1.23 14.63
N PRO A 102 -0.04 -0.38 15.00
CA PRO A 102 -0.80 0.42 14.04
C PRO A 102 0.09 1.27 13.10
N ILE A 103 1.20 1.79 13.60
CA ILE A 103 2.17 2.57 12.82
C ILE A 103 2.84 1.71 11.76
N ASP A 104 3.24 0.49 12.13
CA ASP A 104 3.95 -0.42 11.22
C ASP A 104 3.02 -1.01 10.17
N LYS A 105 1.76 -1.30 10.55
CA LYS A 105 0.67 -1.61 9.61
C LYS A 105 0.52 -0.51 8.57
N ASN A 106 0.44 0.75 9.00
CA ASN A 106 0.33 1.89 8.08
C ASN A 106 1.51 2.00 7.11
N LYS A 107 2.75 1.76 7.56
CA LYS A 107 3.93 1.76 6.66
C LYS A 107 3.84 0.66 5.61
N LEU A 108 3.42 -0.55 6.01
CA LEU A 108 3.21 -1.65 5.08
C LEU A 108 2.15 -1.28 4.03
N LEU A 109 1.00 -0.75 4.47
CA LEU A 109 -0.08 -0.33 3.57
C LEU A 109 0.34 0.76 2.60
N VAL A 110 1.04 1.79 3.08
CA VAL A 110 1.56 2.88 2.23
C VAL A 110 2.54 2.37 1.18
N THR A 111 3.25 1.28 1.47
CA THR A 111 4.18 0.65 0.53
C THR A 111 3.44 -0.23 -0.48
N LEU A 112 2.43 -0.98 -0.02
CA LEU A 112 1.70 -1.98 -0.82
C LEU A 112 0.65 -1.38 -1.75
N LEU A 113 -0.25 -0.55 -1.21
CA LEU A 113 -1.41 -0.06 -1.94
C LEU A 113 -1.11 0.54 -3.33
N PRO A 114 -0.05 1.37 -3.52
CA PRO A 114 0.22 1.93 -4.84
C PRO A 114 0.74 0.90 -5.86
N THR A 115 1.17 -0.29 -5.44
CA THR A 115 1.66 -1.34 -6.35
C THR A 115 0.56 -2.26 -6.85
N LEU A 116 -0.65 -2.16 -6.30
CA LEU A 116 -1.77 -3.07 -6.62
C LEU A 116 -2.53 -2.57 -7.84
N SER A 117 -2.78 -3.48 -8.78
CA SER A 117 -3.52 -3.20 -10.01
C SER A 117 -4.96 -3.72 -9.99
N ASP A 118 -5.29 -4.64 -9.08
CA ASP A 118 -6.63 -5.21 -8.93
C ASP A 118 -7.32 -4.66 -7.65
N PRO A 119 -8.50 -4.03 -7.78
CA PRO A 119 -9.24 -3.53 -6.63
C PRO A 119 -9.66 -4.60 -5.62
N GLN A 120 -9.81 -5.86 -6.03
CA GLN A 120 -10.15 -6.94 -5.08
C GLN A 120 -9.02 -7.16 -4.08
N GLU A 121 -7.77 -7.01 -4.51
CA GLU A 121 -6.59 -7.08 -3.62
C GLU A 121 -6.61 -5.95 -2.60
N ILE A 122 -6.93 -4.74 -3.06
CA ILE A 122 -7.02 -3.56 -2.20
C ILE A 122 -8.12 -3.76 -1.17
N GLU A 123 -9.32 -4.19 -1.58
CA GLU A 123 -10.42 -4.44 -0.64
C GLU A 123 -10.09 -5.53 0.39
N TRP A 124 -9.46 -6.63 -0.02
CA TRP A 124 -9.02 -7.68 0.91
C TRP A 124 -8.07 -7.13 1.98
N ILE A 125 -7.08 -6.33 1.59
CA ILE A 125 -6.17 -5.67 2.53
C ILE A 125 -6.93 -4.69 3.43
N LEU A 126 -7.81 -3.85 2.88
CA LEU A 126 -8.58 -2.88 3.67
C LEU A 126 -9.45 -3.57 4.73
N ASN A 127 -10.04 -4.73 4.39
CA ASN A 127 -10.82 -5.53 5.33
C ASN A 127 -9.95 -6.08 6.47
N LEU A 128 -8.72 -6.51 6.17
CA LEU A 128 -7.78 -7.01 7.18
C LEU A 128 -7.36 -5.94 8.20
N TYR A 129 -7.27 -4.67 7.79
CA TYR A 129 -6.69 -3.60 8.61
C TYR A 129 -7.69 -2.57 9.17
N TYR A 130 -8.87 -2.42 8.56
CA TYR A 130 -9.81 -1.33 8.90
C TYR A 130 -11.23 -1.76 9.24
N ASP A 131 -11.54 -3.07 9.37
CA ASP A 131 -12.80 -3.60 9.93
C ASP A 131 -14.04 -2.74 9.61
N GLU A 132 -14.34 -2.61 8.31
CA GLU A 132 -15.45 -1.79 7.75
C GLU A 132 -15.50 -0.27 8.06
N ASP A 133 -14.47 0.35 8.68
CA ASP A 133 -14.44 1.81 8.89
C ASP A 133 -14.16 2.58 7.59
N SER A 134 -15.24 2.91 6.87
CA SER A 134 -15.18 3.62 5.60
C SER A 134 -14.48 4.98 5.68
N HIS A 135 -14.54 5.71 6.80
CA HIS A 135 -13.82 6.99 6.92
C HIS A 135 -12.32 6.79 6.99
N LYS A 136 -11.85 5.83 7.78
CA LYS A 136 -10.42 5.52 7.86
C LYS A 136 -9.89 5.01 6.52
N ARG A 137 -10.66 4.15 5.83
CA ARG A 137 -10.34 3.68 4.47
C ARG A 137 -10.17 4.84 3.51
N VAL A 138 -11.17 5.70 3.37
CA VAL A 138 -11.09 6.86 2.44
C VAL A 138 -9.92 7.78 2.79
N LYS A 139 -9.70 8.11 4.07
CA LYS A 139 -8.57 8.94 4.50
C LYS A 139 -7.21 8.34 4.14
N LEU A 140 -7.05 7.02 4.26
CA LEU A 140 -5.84 6.33 3.82
C LEU A 140 -5.70 6.40 2.29
N LEU A 141 -6.74 6.02 1.57
CA LEU A 141 -6.72 5.88 0.11
C LEU A 141 -6.48 7.21 -0.61
N LEU A 142 -6.95 8.33 -0.06
CA LEU A 142 -6.73 9.68 -0.61
C LEU A 142 -5.24 10.06 -0.77
N ASN A 143 -4.34 9.35 -0.08
CA ASN A 143 -2.90 9.56 -0.21
C ASN A 143 -2.32 9.02 -1.53
N PHE A 144 -3.05 8.21 -2.28
CA PHE A 144 -2.60 7.59 -3.54
C PHE A 144 -3.44 8.08 -4.73
N ASN A 145 -2.98 7.80 -5.94
CA ASN A 145 -3.54 8.36 -7.18
C ASN A 145 -3.65 7.32 -8.31
N THR A 146 -3.71 6.04 -7.98
CA THR A 146 -3.90 4.98 -8.97
C THR A 146 -5.38 4.74 -9.24
N LEU A 147 -5.70 4.29 -10.45
CA LEU A 147 -7.08 4.01 -10.87
C LEU A 147 -7.80 2.98 -9.96
N PRO A 148 -7.19 1.83 -9.59
CA PRO A 148 -7.81 0.90 -8.65
C PRO A 148 -8.14 1.54 -7.29
N ILE A 149 -7.27 2.42 -6.80
CA ILE A 149 -7.48 3.11 -5.52
C ILE A 149 -8.67 4.07 -5.62
N TYR A 150 -8.83 4.79 -6.72
CA TYR A 150 -10.01 5.65 -6.92
C TYR A 150 -11.32 4.87 -6.95
N TYR A 151 -11.31 3.68 -7.52
CA TYR A 151 -12.45 2.79 -7.46
C TYR A 151 -12.75 2.32 -6.03
N CYS A 152 -11.74 1.94 -5.25
CA CYS A 152 -11.93 1.59 -3.83
C CYS A 152 -12.39 2.78 -2.97
N ILE A 153 -11.97 4.01 -3.29
CA ILE A 153 -12.52 5.23 -2.68
C ILE A 153 -14.01 5.31 -2.98
N PHE A 154 -14.40 5.19 -4.26
CA PHE A 154 -15.80 5.23 -4.66
C PHE A 154 -16.64 4.16 -3.94
N GLN A 155 -16.15 2.92 -3.88
CA GLN A 155 -16.85 1.83 -3.17
C GLN A 155 -16.95 2.07 -1.67
N SER A 156 -15.91 2.62 -1.04
CA SER A 156 -15.95 3.01 0.38
C SER A 156 -16.95 4.15 0.64
N LEU A 157 -17.08 5.10 -0.30
CA LEU A 157 -18.05 6.19 -0.20
C LEU A 157 -19.49 5.71 -0.38
N ARG A 158 -19.74 4.70 -1.23
CA ARG A 158 -21.07 4.07 -1.37
C ARG A 158 -21.58 3.50 -0.05
N LYS A 159 -20.70 2.96 0.79
CA LYS A 159 -21.05 2.46 2.14
C LYS A 159 -21.45 3.59 3.12
N MET A 160 -21.28 4.86 2.75
CA MET A 160 -21.64 6.04 3.55
C MET A 160 -22.53 7.02 2.76
N ASP A 161 -23.32 6.50 1.83
CA ASP A 161 -24.24 7.27 0.95
C ASP A 161 -25.17 8.25 1.69
N HIS A 162 -25.63 7.88 2.88
CA HIS A 162 -26.47 8.70 3.76
C HIS A 162 -25.73 9.91 4.37
N GLN A 163 -24.41 9.97 4.30
CA GLN A 163 -23.58 11.00 4.94
C GLN A 163 -23.18 12.11 3.96
N ILE A 164 -24.17 12.83 3.45
CA ILE A 164 -24.02 13.87 2.41
C ILE A 164 -22.90 14.88 2.72
N GLN A 165 -22.76 15.30 3.99
CA GLN A 165 -21.73 16.24 4.40
C GLN A 165 -20.31 15.64 4.25
N ALA A 166 -20.11 14.39 4.65
CA ALA A 166 -18.83 13.70 4.50
C ALA A 166 -18.49 13.47 3.02
N LEU A 167 -19.47 13.09 2.21
CA LEU A 167 -19.30 12.94 0.76
C LEU A 167 -18.84 14.26 0.13
N ARG A 168 -19.48 15.39 0.50
CA ARG A 168 -19.09 16.72 0.04
C ARG A 168 -17.66 17.09 0.45
N GLU A 169 -17.28 16.81 1.69
CA GLU A 169 -15.92 17.07 2.20
C GLU A 169 -14.87 16.28 1.43
N TYR A 170 -15.09 14.98 1.21
CA TYR A 170 -14.17 14.15 0.44
C TYR A 170 -14.09 14.56 -1.02
N SER A 171 -15.19 14.98 -1.65
CA SER A 171 -15.15 15.55 -3.00
C SER A 171 -14.30 16.81 -3.07
N ILE A 172 -14.39 17.71 -2.08
CA ILE A 172 -13.54 18.91 -2.03
C ILE A 172 -12.06 18.53 -1.87
N ILE A 173 -11.75 17.52 -1.05
CA ILE A 173 -10.37 17.02 -0.90
C ILE A 173 -9.85 16.46 -2.22
N LEU A 174 -10.66 15.66 -2.92
CA LEU A 174 -10.32 15.13 -4.25
C LEU A 174 -10.04 16.26 -5.24
N MET A 175 -10.88 17.30 -5.29
CA MET A 175 -10.66 18.45 -6.18
C MET A 175 -9.36 19.19 -5.90
N ARG A 176 -8.93 19.26 -4.63
CA ARG A 176 -7.67 19.90 -4.21
C ARG A 176 -6.44 19.06 -4.52
N LYS A 177 -6.60 17.75 -4.77
CA LYS A 177 -5.49 16.82 -5.05
C LYS A 177 -4.83 17.12 -6.41
N GLY A 178 -5.59 17.66 -7.35
CA GLY A 178 -5.07 18.32 -8.56
C GLY A 178 -4.76 17.39 -9.74
N ASP A 179 -4.99 16.07 -9.62
CA ASP A 179 -4.90 15.15 -10.75
C ASP A 179 -6.26 14.94 -11.45
N HIS A 180 -6.24 14.66 -12.74
CA HIS A 180 -7.43 14.52 -13.58
C HIS A 180 -8.43 13.49 -13.03
N LEU A 181 -7.93 12.32 -12.60
CA LEU A 181 -8.77 11.24 -12.09
C LEU A 181 -9.46 11.63 -10.78
N SER A 182 -8.76 12.31 -9.87
CA SER A 182 -9.36 12.82 -8.63
C SER A 182 -10.49 13.83 -8.90
N PHE A 183 -10.30 14.72 -9.88
CA PHE A 183 -11.30 15.71 -10.25
C PHE A 183 -12.52 15.06 -10.91
N ASN A 184 -12.30 14.10 -11.80
CA ASN A 184 -13.36 13.30 -12.40
C ASN A 184 -14.13 12.50 -11.34
N LEU A 185 -13.43 11.90 -10.36
CA LEU A 185 -14.08 11.20 -9.25
C LEU A 185 -14.97 12.13 -8.42
N ALA A 186 -14.54 13.36 -8.14
CA ALA A 186 -15.40 14.33 -7.44
C ALA A 186 -16.68 14.65 -8.23
N GLY A 187 -16.59 14.76 -9.56
CA GLY A 187 -17.75 14.90 -10.45
C GLY A 187 -18.65 13.66 -10.47
N ILE A 188 -18.06 12.45 -10.48
CA ILE A 188 -18.78 11.18 -10.35
C ILE A 188 -19.56 11.16 -9.03
N ILE A 189 -18.92 11.48 -7.91
CA ILE A 189 -19.55 11.52 -6.58
C ILE A 189 -20.70 12.53 -6.56
N GLN A 190 -20.50 13.73 -7.12
CA GLN A 190 -21.57 14.72 -7.18
C GLN A 190 -22.82 14.18 -7.90
N SER A 191 -22.62 13.57 -9.07
CA SER A 191 -23.72 13.05 -9.90
C SER A 191 -24.35 11.79 -9.31
N TYR A 192 -23.55 10.83 -8.83
CA TYR A 192 -24.03 9.54 -8.32
C TYR A 192 -24.82 9.69 -7.01
N PHE A 193 -24.38 10.56 -6.11
CA PHE A 193 -25.05 10.78 -4.81
C PHE A 193 -26.01 11.97 -4.81
N GLY A 194 -26.19 12.65 -5.95
CA GLY A 194 -27.07 13.82 -6.07
C GLY A 194 -26.66 14.98 -5.16
N LEU A 195 -25.36 15.24 -5.02
CA LEU A 195 -24.87 16.32 -4.16
C LEU A 195 -25.21 17.69 -4.78
N ASN A 196 -25.47 18.68 -3.91
CA ASN A 196 -25.50 20.09 -4.31
C ASN A 196 -24.19 20.48 -5.00
N ALA A 197 -24.26 21.46 -5.91
CA ALA A 197 -23.12 21.94 -6.68
C ALA A 197 -21.85 22.11 -5.80
N LEU A 198 -20.78 21.45 -6.23
CA LEU A 198 -19.45 21.58 -5.67
C LEU A 198 -18.74 22.80 -6.27
N PRO A 199 -17.73 23.37 -5.58
CA PRO A 199 -17.01 24.55 -6.06
C PRO A 199 -16.09 24.20 -7.24
N GLY A 200 -16.60 24.24 -8.46
CA GLY A 200 -15.83 24.00 -9.68
C GLY A 200 -16.73 23.74 -10.90
N THR A 201 -16.11 23.52 -12.05
CA THR A 201 -16.81 23.12 -13.28
C THR A 201 -16.32 21.75 -13.70
N PHE A 202 -17.21 20.77 -13.71
CA PHE A 202 -16.89 19.41 -14.17
C PHE A 202 -17.17 19.28 -15.67
N SER A 203 -16.16 18.86 -16.42
CA SER A 203 -16.31 18.49 -17.82
C SER A 203 -17.10 17.18 -17.97
N LEU A 204 -16.89 16.25 -17.03
CA LEU A 204 -17.61 14.99 -16.97
C LEU A 204 -19.08 15.22 -16.62
N ARG A 205 -19.97 14.85 -17.55
CA ARG A 205 -21.42 14.83 -17.36
C ARG A 205 -21.88 13.40 -17.51
N LEU A 206 -22.50 12.85 -16.46
CA LEU A 206 -22.96 11.47 -16.45
C LEU A 206 -24.45 11.41 -16.72
N GLU A 207 -24.83 10.54 -17.64
CA GLU A 207 -26.22 10.18 -17.88
C GLU A 207 -26.67 9.11 -16.87
N THR A 208 -27.98 9.03 -16.60
CA THR A 208 -28.53 8.12 -15.57
C THR A 208 -28.14 6.65 -15.78
N TYR A 209 -28.04 6.20 -17.04
CA TYR A 209 -27.68 4.81 -17.36
C TYR A 209 -26.20 4.51 -17.10
N GLU A 210 -25.33 5.52 -17.06
CA GLU A 210 -23.91 5.37 -16.80
C GLU A 210 -23.63 5.17 -15.30
N LEU A 211 -24.51 5.65 -14.44
CA LEU A 211 -24.38 5.48 -12.98
C LEU A 211 -24.33 4.00 -12.58
N ASN A 212 -25.14 3.16 -13.21
CA ASN A 212 -25.15 1.71 -12.96
C ASN A 212 -23.84 1.03 -13.38
N ARG A 213 -23.10 1.60 -14.34
CA ARG A 213 -21.83 1.03 -14.82
C ARG A 213 -20.69 1.24 -13.83
N LEU A 214 -20.78 2.27 -12.99
CA LEU A 214 -19.77 2.60 -11.96
C LEU A 214 -19.64 1.53 -10.89
N GLU A 215 -20.62 0.62 -10.76
CA GLU A 215 -20.60 -0.45 -9.76
C GLU A 215 -19.60 -1.58 -10.09
N THR A 216 -19.17 -1.65 -11.35
CA THR A 216 -18.12 -2.58 -11.79
C THR A 216 -16.83 -1.82 -12.05
N TYR A 217 -15.68 -2.46 -11.79
CA TYR A 217 -14.39 -1.81 -12.01
C TYR A 217 -14.17 -1.44 -13.48
N GLU A 218 -14.56 -2.31 -14.42
CA GLU A 218 -14.43 -2.05 -15.85
C GLU A 218 -15.29 -0.85 -16.30
N GLY A 219 -16.54 -0.77 -15.83
CA GLY A 219 -17.42 0.35 -16.14
C GLY A 219 -16.94 1.66 -15.52
N PHE A 220 -16.48 1.61 -14.27
CA PHE A 220 -15.86 2.75 -13.60
C PHE A 220 -14.64 3.27 -14.35
N GLN A 221 -13.74 2.36 -14.75
CA GLN A 221 -12.52 2.70 -15.50
C GLN A 221 -12.85 3.45 -16.80
N LYS A 222 -13.83 2.99 -17.58
CA LYS A 222 -14.23 3.65 -18.84
C LYS A 222 -14.71 5.08 -18.60
N ILE A 223 -15.45 5.31 -17.51
CA ILE A 223 -16.04 6.61 -17.20
C ILE A 223 -14.98 7.58 -16.64
N ILE A 224 -14.22 7.18 -15.63
CA ILE A 224 -13.30 8.09 -14.93
C ILE A 224 -12.11 8.53 -15.78
N THR A 225 -11.76 7.76 -16.82
CA THR A 225 -10.64 8.06 -17.74
C THR A 225 -11.05 8.88 -18.96
N THR A 226 -12.32 9.25 -19.08
CA THR A 226 -12.83 10.18 -20.10
C THR A 226 -12.41 11.61 -19.77
#